data_AF-A0A512PI21-F1
#
_entry.id   AF-A0A512PI21-F1
#
_cell.length_a   1.000
_cell.length_b   1.000
_cell.length_c   1.000
_cell.angle_alpha   90.00
_cell.angle_beta   90.00
_cell.angle_gamma   90.00
#
_symmetry.space_group_name_H-M   'P 1'
#
loop_
_entity.id
_entity.type
_entity.pdbx_description
1 polymer ?
#
loop_
_entity_poly.entity_id
_entity_poly.type
_entity_poly.pdbx_seq_one_letter_code
_entity_poly.pdbx_strand_id
1 'polypeptide(L)'
;MTTPSRPTDDPTGSRPGDPVGDPSDRRAGGPLAGLRVLVPRPSAGTSPAVVALGAAGAQAVVVPLIETVLPEDPTDLDDTLLALGAGWYSWLVLTSAAAVPVLVDRAVDVDAPLEELVRRTGTRVAAVGPGTARALREAGLRVDLVPPTGSTAALLVEALLRVTAAEPALPDGPGRVLFPRGDLASATLADGLRARGWEVDDVVAYRTVAAAPPSAEVVADWREGRIDAALLTSASTVRELAAHLGTPPAGTLLVCIGPSTAAEARRLGLPVAAVAAEQTMQGLVTALGTALATARHDSAPDTPAPSSEEPV
;
A
#
# COMPACT_ATOMS: atom_id res chain seq x y z
N MET A 1 -58.38 -39.71 44.69
CA MET A 1 -57.27 -38.89 45.20
C MET A 1 -57.60 -37.42 44.93
N THR A 2 -58.02 -36.73 45.98
CA THR A 2 -57.71 -35.33 46.34
C THR A 2 -57.81 -34.21 45.28
N THR A 3 -58.92 -33.46 45.34
CA THR A 3 -59.04 -31.99 45.11
C THR A 3 -58.28 -31.19 46.20
N PRO A 4 -58.11 -29.84 46.19
CA PRO A 4 -58.44 -28.81 45.17
C PRO A 4 -57.48 -27.56 45.09
N SER A 5 -57.88 -26.59 44.24
CA SER A 5 -57.90 -25.11 44.45
C SER A 5 -56.67 -24.17 44.26
N ARG A 6 -56.84 -23.27 43.26
CA ARG A 6 -56.64 -21.77 43.14
C ARG A 6 -56.20 -20.95 44.39
N PRO A 7 -55.64 -19.71 44.31
CA PRO A 7 -56.10 -18.50 43.53
C PRO A 7 -54.97 -17.62 42.87
N THR A 8 -55.20 -16.84 41.79
CA THR A 8 -55.54 -15.37 41.64
C THR A 8 -54.71 -14.34 42.42
N ASP A 9 -53.92 -13.48 41.76
CA ASP A 9 -54.19 -12.04 41.48
C ASP A 9 -52.92 -11.24 41.08
N ASP A 10 -53.16 -10.24 40.22
CA ASP A 10 -52.33 -9.13 39.69
C ASP A 10 -51.88 -8.15 40.83
N PRO A 11 -51.26 -6.95 40.66
CA PRO A 11 -50.45 -6.30 39.61
C PRO A 11 -49.16 -5.60 40.18
N THR A 12 -48.54 -4.72 39.39
CA THR A 12 -47.67 -3.56 39.75
C THR A 12 -46.16 -3.75 39.97
N GLY A 13 -45.37 -2.93 39.26
CA GLY A 13 -43.99 -2.62 39.63
C GLY A 13 -43.03 -2.18 38.52
N SER A 14 -43.35 -1.15 37.73
CA SER A 14 -42.30 -0.40 37.01
C SER A 14 -41.47 0.40 38.01
N ARG A 15 -40.13 0.41 37.88
CA ARG A 15 -39.27 1.61 37.84
C ARG A 15 -37.78 1.28 37.56
N PRO A 16 -37.00 2.27 37.09
CA PRO A 16 -35.92 2.12 36.13
C PRO A 16 -34.55 2.06 36.80
N GLY A 17 -33.61 1.41 36.12
CA GLY A 17 -32.19 1.59 36.35
C GLY A 17 -31.54 1.79 34.99
N ASP A 18 -31.16 3.04 34.68
CA ASP A 18 -30.14 3.30 33.67
C ASP A 18 -28.89 2.53 34.10
N PRO A 19 -28.26 1.70 33.24
CA PRO A 19 -26.85 1.48 33.42
C PRO A 19 -26.16 2.77 32.97
N VAL A 20 -25.74 3.55 33.96
CA VAL A 20 -24.63 4.50 33.80
C VAL A 20 -23.50 3.70 33.17
N GLY A 21 -23.30 3.93 31.86
CA GLY A 21 -22.22 3.33 31.10
C GLY A 21 -20.90 3.64 31.80
N ASP A 22 -20.20 2.56 32.16
CA ASP A 22 -18.88 2.61 32.78
C ASP A 22 -17.94 3.48 31.92
N PRO A 23 -17.24 4.48 32.48
CA PRO A 23 -16.27 5.29 31.75
C PRO A 23 -15.09 4.50 31.15
N SER A 24 -15.02 3.18 31.36
CA SER A 24 -14.09 2.26 30.70
C SER A 24 -14.43 1.92 29.23
N ASP A 25 -15.64 2.22 28.75
CA ASP A 25 -16.12 1.84 27.40
C ASP A 25 -15.55 2.73 26.25
N ARG A 26 -14.75 3.74 26.57
CA ARG A 26 -14.01 4.56 25.59
C ARG A 26 -12.76 3.88 25.01
N ARG A 27 -12.49 2.62 25.37
CA ARG A 27 -11.33 1.84 24.89
C ARG A 27 -11.65 0.80 23.80
N ALA A 28 -12.89 0.76 23.29
CA ALA A 28 -13.30 -0.18 22.24
C ALA A 28 -12.94 0.25 20.80
N GLY A 29 -12.35 1.44 20.63
CA GLY A 29 -11.86 1.92 19.33
C GLY A 29 -10.34 1.73 19.22
N GLY A 30 -9.86 1.12 18.14
CA GLY A 30 -8.43 1.00 17.85
C GLY A 30 -7.69 2.36 17.82
N PRO A 31 -6.35 2.37 17.65
CA PRO A 31 -5.54 3.59 17.75
C PRO A 31 -5.94 4.70 16.76
N LEU A 32 -6.67 4.35 15.69
CA LEU A 32 -7.17 5.26 14.66
C LEU A 32 -8.71 5.33 14.63
N ALA A 33 -9.37 5.00 15.73
CA ALA A 33 -10.83 4.94 15.83
C ALA A 33 -11.50 6.22 15.34
N GLY A 34 -12.44 6.06 14.40
CA GLY A 34 -13.28 7.13 13.87
C GLY A 34 -12.60 8.03 12.83
N LEU A 35 -11.34 7.80 12.49
CA LEU A 35 -10.65 8.58 11.46
C LEU A 35 -11.08 8.16 10.06
N ARG A 36 -11.19 9.13 9.17
CA ARG A 36 -11.38 8.95 7.73
C ARG A 36 -10.04 9.16 7.02
N VAL A 37 -9.55 8.12 6.37
CA VAL A 37 -8.21 8.09 5.78
C VAL A 37 -8.29 7.86 4.28
N LEU A 38 -7.84 8.84 3.50
CA LEU A 38 -7.76 8.75 2.05
C LEU A 38 -6.66 7.80 1.61
N VAL A 39 -7.02 6.88 0.70
CA VAL A 39 -6.09 5.94 0.06
C VAL A 39 -6.11 6.17 -1.45
N PRO A 40 -5.01 6.68 -2.05
CA PRO A 40 -4.95 7.15 -3.43
C PRO A 40 -4.64 6.00 -4.41
N ARG A 41 -5.42 4.91 -4.40
CA ARG A 41 -5.18 3.75 -5.28
C ARG A 41 -6.47 3.23 -5.91
N PRO A 42 -6.40 2.69 -7.15
CA PRO A 42 -7.53 1.99 -7.75
C PRO A 42 -7.85 0.71 -6.98
N SER A 43 -9.15 0.46 -6.78
CA SER A 43 -9.69 -0.70 -6.09
C SER A 43 -9.92 -1.84 -7.06
N ALA A 44 -8.93 -2.72 -7.25
CA ALA A 44 -9.19 -4.08 -7.70
C ALA A 44 -8.95 -5.02 -6.52
N GLY A 45 -10.03 -5.50 -5.89
CA GLY A 45 -10.02 -6.41 -4.74
C GLY A 45 -9.98 -5.76 -3.36
N THR A 46 -9.95 -6.59 -2.31
CA THR A 46 -9.82 -6.15 -0.90
C THR A 46 -8.48 -5.46 -0.70
N SER A 47 -8.47 -4.13 -0.72
CA SER A 47 -7.25 -3.35 -0.57
C SER A 47 -6.58 -3.63 0.79
N PRO A 48 -5.28 -4.01 0.82
CA PRO A 48 -4.55 -4.18 2.08
C PRO A 48 -4.57 -2.92 2.95
N ALA A 49 -4.74 -1.75 2.35
CA ALA A 49 -4.92 -0.50 3.07
C ALA A 49 -6.27 -0.46 3.82
N VAL A 50 -7.35 -0.89 3.18
CA VAL A 50 -8.69 -0.96 3.79
C VAL A 50 -8.66 -1.93 4.97
N VAL A 51 -8.02 -3.09 4.81
CA VAL A 51 -7.88 -4.09 5.89
C VAL A 51 -7.05 -3.53 7.05
N ALA A 52 -5.87 -2.98 6.77
CA ALA A 52 -4.99 -2.46 7.81
C ALA A 52 -5.61 -1.27 8.57
N LEU A 53 -6.30 -0.36 7.86
CA LEU A 53 -7.01 0.77 8.46
C LEU A 53 -8.21 0.31 9.29
N GLY A 54 -9.02 -0.63 8.76
CA GLY A 54 -10.16 -1.19 9.48
C GLY A 54 -9.73 -1.91 10.76
N ALA A 55 -8.64 -2.68 10.73
CA ALA A 55 -8.06 -3.32 11.91
C ALA A 55 -7.57 -2.30 12.96
N ALA A 56 -7.20 -1.09 12.54
CA ALA A 56 -6.82 0.02 13.42
C ALA A 56 -8.01 0.90 13.87
N GLY A 57 -9.24 0.61 13.41
CA GLY A 57 -10.46 1.36 13.73
C GLY A 57 -10.77 2.55 12.81
N ALA A 58 -9.99 2.74 11.73
CA ALA A 58 -10.18 3.82 10.77
C ALA A 58 -11.06 3.40 9.58
N GLN A 59 -11.76 4.36 9.00
CA GLN A 59 -12.49 4.22 7.75
C GLN A 59 -11.59 4.63 6.57
N ALA A 60 -11.37 3.70 5.63
CA ALA A 60 -10.65 4.00 4.40
C ALA A 60 -11.58 4.70 3.37
N VAL A 61 -11.16 5.86 2.87
CA VAL A 61 -11.78 6.57 1.74
C VAL A 61 -10.93 6.28 0.51
N VAL A 62 -11.32 5.28 -0.28
CA VAL A 62 -10.54 4.88 -1.46
C VAL A 62 -10.84 5.83 -2.61
N VAL A 63 -9.81 6.51 -3.11
CA VAL A 63 -9.92 7.48 -4.20
C VAL A 63 -8.89 7.09 -5.26
N PRO A 64 -9.30 6.55 -6.41
CA PRO A 64 -8.38 6.33 -7.52
C PRO A 64 -7.85 7.68 -7.99
N LEU A 65 -6.57 7.95 -7.78
CA LEU A 65 -5.90 9.14 -8.30
C LEU A 65 -5.02 8.82 -9.51
N ILE A 66 -4.62 7.56 -9.64
CA ILE A 66 -3.86 7.05 -10.76
C ILE A 66 -4.51 5.77 -11.28
N GLU A 67 -4.29 5.51 -12.56
CA GLU A 67 -4.67 4.27 -13.23
C GLU A 67 -3.45 3.65 -13.92
N THR A 68 -3.49 2.33 -14.00
CA THR A 68 -2.51 1.53 -14.74
C THR A 68 -3.14 1.19 -16.07
N VAL A 69 -2.51 1.61 -17.16
CA VAL A 69 -2.93 1.29 -18.53
C VAL A 69 -1.79 0.64 -19.29
N LEU A 70 -2.11 -0.11 -20.35
CA LEU A 70 -1.09 -0.62 -21.25
C LEU A 70 -0.31 0.53 -21.93
N PRO A 71 0.95 0.31 -22.35
CA PRO A 71 1.61 1.20 -23.29
C PRO A 71 0.78 1.33 -24.59
N GLU A 72 0.97 2.42 -25.33
CA GLU A 72 0.27 2.65 -26.61
C GLU A 72 0.58 1.55 -27.61
N ASP A 73 1.80 1.05 -27.56
CA ASP A 73 2.27 -0.11 -28.30
C ASP A 73 2.75 -1.18 -27.29
N PRO A 74 2.00 -2.27 -27.09
CA PRO A 74 2.40 -3.38 -26.21
C PRO A 74 3.29 -4.43 -26.91
N THR A 75 3.72 -4.22 -28.15
CA THR A 75 4.46 -5.24 -28.93
C THR A 75 5.71 -5.75 -28.19
N ASP A 76 6.52 -4.87 -27.61
CA ASP A 76 7.69 -5.29 -26.83
C ASP A 76 7.32 -6.16 -25.62
N LEU A 77 6.18 -5.87 -24.98
CA LEU A 77 5.69 -6.68 -23.86
C LEU A 77 5.24 -8.07 -24.35
N ASP A 78 4.56 -8.13 -25.49
CA ASP A 78 4.09 -9.38 -26.08
C ASP A 78 5.26 -10.28 -26.48
N ASP A 79 6.25 -9.70 -27.18
CA ASP A 79 7.44 -10.41 -27.62
C ASP A 79 8.23 -10.97 -26.43
N THR A 80 8.34 -10.20 -25.34
CA THR A 80 9.00 -10.67 -24.13
C THR A 80 8.21 -11.75 -23.39
N LEU A 81 6.87 -11.72 -23.41
CA LEU A 81 6.03 -12.79 -22.85
C LEU A 81 6.13 -14.09 -23.67
N LEU A 82 6.18 -14.00 -25.01
CA LEU A 82 6.45 -15.15 -25.88
C LEU A 82 7.85 -15.72 -25.64
N ALA A 83 8.86 -14.86 -25.53
CA ALA A 83 10.22 -15.28 -25.19
C ALA A 83 10.29 -15.92 -23.80
N LEU A 84 9.49 -15.45 -22.84
CA LEU A 84 9.32 -16.09 -21.54
C LEU A 84 8.73 -17.48 -21.66
N GLY A 85 7.67 -17.68 -22.45
CA GLY A 85 7.11 -19.01 -22.72
C GLY A 85 8.08 -19.95 -23.43
N ALA A 86 9.00 -19.41 -24.22
CA ALA A 86 10.03 -20.14 -24.96
C ALA A 86 11.32 -20.41 -24.14
N GLY A 87 11.41 -19.93 -22.89
CA GLY A 87 12.50 -20.26 -21.97
C GLY A 87 13.76 -19.41 -22.14
N TRP A 88 13.64 -18.18 -22.66
CA TRP A 88 14.76 -17.26 -22.85
C TRP A 88 15.25 -16.62 -21.55
N TYR A 89 14.44 -16.66 -20.48
CA TYR A 89 14.75 -15.98 -19.22
C TYR A 89 15.02 -16.97 -18.10
N SER A 90 16.08 -16.68 -17.36
CA SER A 90 16.38 -17.36 -16.10
C SER A 90 15.58 -16.76 -14.93
N TRP A 91 15.22 -15.48 -15.04
CA TRP A 91 14.53 -14.73 -14.01
C TRP A 91 13.46 -13.80 -14.59
N LEU A 92 12.30 -13.79 -13.93
CA LEU A 92 11.30 -12.73 -14.00
C LEU A 92 11.41 -11.88 -12.74
N VAL A 93 11.72 -10.59 -12.89
CA VAL A 93 11.96 -9.69 -11.75
C VAL A 93 10.92 -8.58 -11.74
N LEU A 94 10.20 -8.39 -10.62
CA LEU A 94 9.18 -7.34 -10.48
C LEU A 94 9.49 -6.38 -9.33
N THR A 95 9.44 -5.08 -9.63
CA THR A 95 9.60 -4.00 -8.64
C THR A 95 8.28 -3.34 -8.24
N SER A 96 7.17 -3.74 -8.84
CA SER A 96 5.85 -3.17 -8.58
C SER A 96 4.77 -4.24 -8.57
N ALA A 97 3.93 -4.23 -7.55
CA ALA A 97 2.72 -5.05 -7.51
C ALA A 97 1.74 -4.71 -8.64
N ALA A 98 1.79 -3.49 -9.18
CA ALA A 98 0.92 -3.06 -10.29
C ALA A 98 1.25 -3.75 -11.62
N ALA A 99 2.48 -4.27 -11.78
CA ALA A 99 2.86 -5.02 -12.98
C ALA A 99 2.18 -6.41 -13.02
N VAL A 100 1.86 -7.00 -11.86
CA VAL A 100 1.34 -8.38 -11.78
C VAL A 100 0.03 -8.58 -12.55
N PRO A 101 -1.06 -7.81 -12.29
CA PRO A 101 -2.30 -8.01 -13.05
C PRO A 101 -2.11 -7.75 -14.55
N VAL A 102 -1.30 -6.74 -14.91
CA VAL A 102 -1.01 -6.44 -16.32
C VAL A 102 -0.34 -7.61 -17.02
N LEU A 103 0.65 -8.25 -16.38
CA LEU A 103 1.33 -9.41 -16.94
C LEU A 103 0.45 -10.66 -16.97
N VAL A 104 -0.40 -10.86 -15.95
CA VAL A 104 -1.33 -12.00 -15.90
C VAL A 104 -2.33 -11.91 -17.04
N ASP A 105 -2.98 -10.75 -17.19
CA ASP A 105 -3.97 -10.53 -18.23
C ASP A 105 -3.31 -10.63 -19.61
N ARG A 106 -2.17 -9.96 -19.80
CA ARG A 106 -1.50 -9.95 -21.10
C ARG A 106 -0.90 -11.29 -21.49
N ALA A 107 -0.38 -12.08 -20.55
CA ALA A 107 0.13 -13.41 -20.83
C ALA A 107 -0.97 -14.33 -21.39
N VAL A 108 -2.19 -14.25 -20.85
CA VAL A 108 -3.35 -14.99 -21.36
C VAL A 108 -3.73 -14.55 -22.77
N ASP A 109 -3.71 -13.24 -23.04
CA ASP A 109 -4.02 -12.71 -24.37
C ASP A 109 -3.02 -13.15 -25.44
N VAL A 110 -1.75 -13.33 -25.06
CA VAL A 110 -0.63 -13.55 -25.99
C VAL A 110 -0.29 -15.04 -26.16
N ASP A 111 -0.31 -15.83 -25.09
CA ASP A 111 0.08 -17.25 -25.15
C ASP A 111 -0.68 -18.13 -24.13
N ALA A 112 -0.34 -18.02 -22.85
CA ALA A 112 -0.88 -18.86 -21.78
C ALA A 112 -0.83 -18.14 -20.42
N PRO A 113 -1.52 -18.64 -19.38
CA PRO A 113 -1.44 -18.04 -18.04
C PRO A 113 0.01 -17.86 -17.58
N LEU A 114 0.31 -16.70 -16.99
CA LEU A 114 1.68 -16.35 -16.59
C LEU A 114 2.35 -17.42 -15.71
N GLU A 115 1.59 -18.03 -14.80
CA GLU A 115 2.06 -19.13 -13.96
C GLU A 115 2.51 -20.37 -14.76
N GLU A 116 1.88 -20.64 -15.91
CA GLU A 116 2.23 -21.73 -16.79
C GLU A 116 3.50 -21.43 -17.58
N LEU A 117 3.63 -20.20 -18.11
CA LEU A 117 4.84 -19.75 -18.81
C LEU A 117 6.08 -19.87 -17.90
N VAL A 118 5.96 -19.42 -16.65
CA VAL A 118 7.05 -19.50 -15.67
C VAL A 118 7.33 -20.96 -15.27
N ARG A 119 6.29 -21.75 -14.98
CA ARG A 119 6.44 -23.15 -14.54
C ARG A 119 7.07 -24.04 -15.59
N ARG A 120 6.65 -23.92 -16.86
CA ARG A 120 7.11 -24.81 -17.94
C ARG A 120 8.56 -24.58 -18.33
N THR A 121 9.05 -23.36 -18.12
CA THR A 121 10.44 -22.97 -18.44
C THR A 121 11.36 -23.05 -17.23
N GLY A 122 10.81 -23.21 -16.02
CA GLY A 122 11.60 -23.17 -14.79
C GLY A 122 12.15 -21.78 -14.48
N THR A 123 11.56 -20.72 -15.06
CA THR A 123 11.95 -19.33 -14.79
C THR A 123 11.77 -19.03 -13.30
N ARG A 124 12.77 -18.43 -12.67
CA ARG A 124 12.71 -18.04 -11.25
C ARG A 124 12.06 -16.67 -11.10
N VAL A 125 11.35 -16.43 -10.01
CA VAL A 125 10.64 -15.17 -9.79
C VAL A 125 11.23 -14.40 -8.62
N ALA A 126 11.61 -13.14 -8.85
CA ALA A 126 12.08 -12.23 -7.82
C ALA A 126 11.13 -11.03 -7.66
N ALA A 127 10.90 -10.63 -6.42
CA ALA A 127 10.11 -9.46 -6.08
C ALA A 127 10.93 -8.48 -5.24
N VAL A 128 10.79 -7.19 -5.49
CA VAL A 128 11.53 -6.16 -4.74
C VAL A 128 11.15 -6.13 -3.26
N GLY A 129 9.94 -6.53 -2.90
CA GLY A 129 9.46 -6.44 -1.53
C GLY A 129 8.16 -7.21 -1.27
N PRO A 130 7.69 -7.22 0.00
CA PRO A 130 6.57 -8.05 0.43
C PRO A 130 5.26 -7.78 -0.32
N GLY A 131 4.99 -6.53 -0.67
CA GLY A 131 3.77 -6.16 -1.41
C GLY A 131 3.69 -6.77 -2.80
N THR A 132 4.79 -6.72 -3.55
CA THR A 132 4.90 -7.34 -4.88
C THR A 132 4.92 -8.87 -4.77
N ALA A 133 5.63 -9.42 -3.79
CA ALA A 133 5.67 -10.85 -3.55
C ALA A 133 4.29 -11.43 -3.19
N ARG A 134 3.47 -10.68 -2.44
CA ARG A 134 2.09 -11.07 -2.15
C ARG A 134 1.23 -11.09 -3.42
N ALA A 135 1.29 -10.04 -4.24
CA ALA A 135 0.53 -9.98 -5.49
C ALA A 135 0.90 -11.13 -6.46
N LEU A 136 2.19 -11.45 -6.58
CA LEU A 136 2.66 -12.60 -7.36
C LEU A 136 2.09 -13.94 -6.84
N ARG A 137 2.08 -14.15 -5.52
CA ARG A 137 1.52 -15.38 -4.92
C ARG A 137 0.01 -15.47 -5.09
N GLU A 138 -0.70 -14.35 -4.97
CA GLU A 138 -2.14 -14.27 -5.24
C GLU A 138 -2.47 -14.62 -6.70
N ALA A 139 -1.54 -14.34 -7.61
CA ALA A 139 -1.60 -14.73 -9.03
C ALA A 139 -1.11 -16.16 -9.33
N GLY A 140 -0.85 -16.99 -8.30
CA GLY A 140 -0.41 -18.38 -8.47
C GLY A 140 1.09 -18.60 -8.64
N LEU A 141 1.90 -17.53 -8.68
CA LEU A 141 3.35 -17.65 -8.84
C LEU A 141 4.07 -17.96 -7.52
N ARG A 142 4.99 -18.92 -7.59
CA ARG A 142 6.02 -19.10 -6.56
C ARG A 142 7.03 -17.95 -6.66
N VAL A 143 7.30 -17.30 -5.53
CA VAL A 143 8.34 -16.26 -5.43
C VAL A 143 9.59 -16.86 -4.82
N ASP A 144 10.68 -16.90 -5.58
CA ASP A 144 11.95 -17.52 -5.20
C ASP A 144 12.87 -16.57 -4.45
N LEU A 145 12.74 -15.26 -4.68
CA LEU A 145 13.58 -14.26 -4.04
C LEU A 145 12.80 -13.01 -3.65
N VAL A 146 12.97 -12.61 -2.39
CA VAL A 146 12.63 -11.28 -1.88
C VAL A 146 13.82 -10.84 -1.01
N PRO A 147 14.35 -9.61 -1.16
CA PRO A 147 15.41 -9.12 -0.30
C PRO A 147 15.00 -9.21 1.18
N PRO A 148 15.88 -9.71 2.07
CA PRO A 148 15.54 -9.87 3.48
C PRO A 148 15.44 -8.52 4.21
N THR A 149 16.09 -7.49 3.69
CA THR A 149 16.10 -6.14 4.24
C THR A 149 15.68 -5.14 3.17
N GLY A 150 14.74 -4.27 3.51
CA GLY A 150 14.27 -3.20 2.62
C GLY A 150 13.49 -3.68 1.39
N SER A 151 13.12 -2.73 0.53
CA SER A 151 12.37 -3.01 -0.70
C SER A 151 12.80 -2.08 -1.84
N THR A 152 14.11 -1.91 -2.01
CA THR A 152 14.69 -1.06 -3.04
C THR A 152 15.24 -1.89 -4.20
N ALA A 153 15.30 -1.30 -5.39
CA ALA A 153 15.92 -1.93 -6.56
C ALA A 153 17.38 -2.33 -6.29
N ALA A 154 18.15 -1.49 -5.59
CA ALA A 154 19.55 -1.76 -5.25
C ALA A 154 19.70 -3.01 -4.37
N LEU A 155 18.84 -3.17 -3.34
CA LEU A 155 18.87 -4.34 -2.47
C LEU A 155 18.44 -5.62 -3.21
N LEU A 156 17.55 -5.48 -4.21
CA LEU A 156 17.19 -6.58 -5.10
C LEU A 156 18.34 -7.01 -6.01
N VAL A 157 19.11 -6.06 -6.57
CA VAL A 157 20.35 -6.36 -7.30
C VAL A 157 21.31 -7.16 -6.39
N GLU A 158 21.60 -6.67 -5.18
CA GLU A 158 22.49 -7.37 -4.25
C GLU A 158 22.00 -8.77 -3.87
N ALA A 159 20.69 -8.95 -3.71
CA ALA A 159 20.09 -10.24 -3.40
C ALA A 159 20.25 -11.23 -4.57
N LEU A 160 19.96 -10.80 -5.80
CA LEU A 160 20.12 -11.63 -7.01
C LEU A 160 21.55 -12.12 -7.17
N LEU A 161 22.53 -11.22 -7.01
CA LEU A 161 23.95 -11.55 -7.14
C LEU A 161 24.43 -12.55 -6.09
N ARG A 162 23.96 -12.42 -4.85
CA ARG A 162 24.29 -13.36 -3.78
C ARG A 162 23.79 -14.76 -4.09
N VAL A 163 22.57 -14.87 -4.60
CA VAL A 163 21.96 -16.15 -4.96
C VAL A 163 22.71 -16.80 -6.12
N THR A 164 23.03 -16.06 -7.17
CA THR A 164 23.75 -16.63 -8.32
C THR A 164 25.22 -16.95 -8.03
N ALA A 165 25.88 -16.18 -7.15
CA ALA A 165 27.26 -16.46 -6.76
C ALA A 165 27.39 -17.74 -5.91
N ALA A 166 26.31 -18.17 -5.24
CA ALA A 166 26.27 -19.40 -4.46
C ALA A 166 26.00 -20.65 -5.32
N GLU A 167 25.59 -20.47 -6.58
CA GLU A 167 25.31 -21.56 -7.52
C GLU A 167 26.56 -21.85 -8.38
N PRO A 168 26.76 -23.11 -8.81
CA PRO A 168 27.83 -23.45 -9.75
C PRO A 168 27.72 -22.56 -11.00
N ALA A 169 28.84 -22.03 -11.47
CA ALA A 169 28.85 -21.19 -12.67
C ALA A 169 28.18 -21.94 -13.83
N LEU A 170 27.05 -21.40 -14.29
CA LEU A 170 26.37 -21.92 -15.47
C LEU A 170 27.29 -21.70 -16.69
N PRO A 171 27.34 -22.64 -17.65
CA PRO A 171 28.17 -22.52 -18.85
C PRO A 171 27.92 -21.22 -19.63
N ASP A 172 26.68 -20.72 -19.58
CA ASP A 172 26.19 -19.58 -20.37
C ASP A 172 26.13 -18.26 -19.57
N GLY A 173 26.81 -18.18 -18.42
CA GLY A 173 26.84 -16.98 -17.57
C GLY A 173 25.64 -16.86 -16.60
N PRO A 174 25.40 -15.67 -16.00
CA PRO A 174 24.35 -15.50 -14.98
C PRO A 174 22.92 -15.63 -15.54
N GLY A 175 22.77 -15.76 -16.85
CA GLY A 175 21.49 -15.83 -17.55
C GLY A 175 20.91 -14.46 -17.91
N ARG A 176 19.74 -14.50 -18.54
CA ARG A 176 18.97 -13.32 -18.96
C ARG A 176 17.80 -13.06 -18.00
N VAL A 177 17.54 -11.80 -17.72
CA VAL A 177 16.46 -11.32 -16.84
C VAL A 177 15.40 -10.60 -17.68
N LEU A 178 14.15 -11.00 -17.50
CA LEU A 178 13.00 -10.19 -17.89
C LEU A 178 12.63 -9.25 -16.74
N PHE A 179 12.65 -7.95 -17.01
CA PHE A 179 12.25 -6.91 -16.06
C PHE A 179 11.10 -6.06 -16.61
N PRO A 180 9.84 -6.52 -16.48
CA PRO A 180 8.68 -5.71 -16.83
C PRO A 180 8.49 -4.63 -15.76
N ARG A 181 8.53 -3.37 -16.19
CA ARG A 181 8.47 -2.20 -15.31
C ARG A 181 7.38 -1.22 -15.72
N GLY A 182 6.99 -0.35 -14.80
CA GLY A 182 6.20 0.83 -15.15
C GLY A 182 7.04 1.85 -15.91
N ASP A 183 6.39 2.69 -16.70
CA ASP A 183 6.98 3.82 -17.42
C ASP A 183 7.76 4.79 -16.51
N LEU A 184 7.29 5.00 -15.29
CA LEU A 184 7.91 5.88 -14.29
C LEU A 184 9.01 5.21 -13.43
N ALA A 185 9.31 3.93 -13.65
CA ALA A 185 10.30 3.21 -12.86
C ALA A 185 11.74 3.64 -13.24
N SER A 186 12.64 3.71 -12.26
CA SER A 186 14.04 4.04 -12.52
C SER A 186 14.77 2.87 -13.19
N ALA A 187 15.83 3.19 -13.95
CA ALA A 187 16.71 2.21 -14.57
C ALA A 187 17.63 1.47 -13.58
N THR A 188 17.59 1.82 -12.28
CA THR A 188 18.53 1.34 -11.25
C THR A 188 18.70 -0.18 -11.20
N LEU A 189 17.62 -0.95 -11.34
CA LEU A 189 17.70 -2.41 -11.35
C LEU A 189 18.43 -2.91 -12.59
N ALA A 190 18.01 -2.45 -13.77
CA ALA A 190 18.54 -2.88 -15.05
C ALA A 190 20.03 -2.49 -15.18
N ASP A 191 20.37 -1.24 -14.87
CA ASP A 191 21.75 -0.75 -14.87
C ASP A 191 22.62 -1.51 -13.87
N GLY A 192 22.10 -1.77 -12.67
CA GLY A 192 22.83 -2.48 -11.61
C GLY A 192 23.16 -3.93 -11.95
N LEU A 193 22.27 -4.62 -12.67
CA LEU A 193 22.45 -5.98 -13.17
C LEU A 193 23.37 -6.01 -14.41
N ARG A 194 23.15 -5.12 -15.40
CA ARG A 194 23.99 -5.00 -16.60
C ARG A 194 25.44 -4.69 -16.25
N ALA A 195 25.67 -3.80 -15.27
CA ALA A 195 27.01 -3.49 -14.77
C ALA A 195 27.76 -4.70 -14.16
N ARG A 196 27.05 -5.82 -13.92
CA ARG A 196 27.60 -7.07 -13.38
C ARG A 196 27.50 -8.23 -14.36
N GLY A 197 27.32 -7.94 -15.64
CA GLY A 197 27.39 -8.92 -16.73
C GLY A 197 26.09 -9.69 -16.97
N TRP A 198 24.96 -9.25 -16.41
CA TRP A 198 23.66 -9.85 -16.73
C TRP A 198 23.08 -9.25 -18.00
N GLU A 199 22.45 -10.09 -18.81
CA GLU A 199 21.55 -9.62 -19.87
C GLU A 199 20.20 -9.26 -19.25
N VAL A 200 19.68 -8.07 -19.56
CA VAL A 200 18.42 -7.58 -19.01
C VAL A 200 17.57 -7.03 -20.14
N ASP A 201 16.38 -7.57 -20.30
CA ASP A 201 15.32 -7.01 -21.13
C ASP A 201 14.36 -6.26 -20.20
N ASP A 202 14.52 -4.92 -20.14
CA ASP A 202 13.63 -4.05 -19.38
C ASP A 202 12.54 -3.46 -20.28
N VAL A 203 11.31 -3.95 -20.12
CA VAL A 203 10.17 -3.60 -20.96
C VAL A 203 9.15 -2.78 -20.18
N VAL A 204 8.56 -1.77 -20.82
CA VAL A 204 7.46 -1.01 -20.21
C VAL A 204 6.19 -1.86 -20.27
N ALA A 205 5.84 -2.47 -19.14
CA ALA A 205 4.65 -3.29 -19.04
C ALA A 205 3.37 -2.43 -18.94
N TYR A 206 3.47 -1.26 -18.33
CA TYR A 206 2.34 -0.38 -18.13
C TYR A 206 2.76 1.08 -18.02
N ARG A 207 1.80 1.97 -18.27
CA ARG A 207 1.90 3.40 -18.00
C ARG A 207 1.04 3.79 -16.80
N THR A 208 1.57 4.70 -16.00
CA THR A 208 0.83 5.34 -14.92
C THR A 208 0.19 6.61 -15.46
N VAL A 209 -1.13 6.66 -15.52
CA VAL A 209 -1.89 7.85 -15.96
C VAL A 209 -2.72 8.40 -14.80
N ALA A 210 -3.12 9.67 -14.89
CA ALA A 210 -4.07 10.25 -13.97
C ALA A 210 -5.43 9.53 -14.12
N ALA A 211 -6.07 9.22 -12.99
CA ALA A 211 -7.42 8.69 -12.99
C ALA A 211 -8.45 9.79 -13.32
N ALA A 212 -9.72 9.40 -13.47
CA ALA A 212 -10.80 10.39 -13.50
C ALA A 212 -10.79 11.26 -12.23
N PRO A 213 -11.17 12.55 -12.32
CA PRO A 213 -11.23 13.42 -11.16
C PRO A 213 -12.07 12.82 -10.02
N PRO A 214 -11.68 13.01 -8.75
CA PRO A 214 -12.48 12.57 -7.61
C PRO A 214 -13.90 13.13 -7.63
N SER A 215 -14.84 12.41 -7.01
CA SER A 215 -16.22 12.88 -6.91
C SER A 215 -16.30 14.22 -6.17
N ALA A 216 -17.33 15.02 -6.49
CA ALA A 216 -17.55 16.31 -5.83
C ALA A 216 -17.66 16.18 -4.30
N GLU A 217 -18.19 15.06 -3.81
CA GLU A 217 -18.27 14.74 -2.38
C GLU A 217 -16.88 14.58 -1.75
N VAL A 218 -15.99 13.80 -2.37
CA VAL A 218 -14.61 13.63 -1.88
C VAL A 218 -13.86 14.97 -1.88
N VAL A 219 -14.05 15.79 -2.91
CA VAL A 219 -13.44 17.12 -2.98
C VAL A 219 -13.96 18.03 -1.86
N ALA A 220 -15.26 18.00 -1.57
CA ALA A 220 -15.86 18.75 -0.47
C ALA A 220 -15.37 18.26 0.89
N ASP A 221 -15.39 16.95 1.13
CA ASP A 221 -14.86 16.33 2.35
C ASP A 221 -13.39 16.68 2.58
N TRP A 222 -12.58 16.64 1.53
CA TRP A 222 -11.18 17.06 1.60
C TRP A 222 -11.07 18.52 2.02
N ARG A 223 -11.75 19.45 1.33
CA ARG A 223 -11.64 20.90 1.58
C ARG A 223 -12.15 21.31 2.96
N GLU A 224 -13.18 20.64 3.45
CA GLU A 224 -13.78 20.92 4.76
C GLU A 224 -13.04 20.24 5.92
N GLY A 225 -11.94 19.53 5.65
CA GLY A 225 -11.16 18.84 6.68
C GLY A 225 -11.87 17.62 7.26
N ARG A 226 -12.86 17.05 6.55
CA ARG A 226 -13.57 15.83 6.95
C ARG A 226 -12.79 14.55 6.62
N ILE A 227 -11.60 14.68 6.03
CA ILE A 227 -10.63 13.60 5.82
C ILE A 227 -9.42 13.89 6.71
N ASP A 228 -9.20 13.04 7.71
CA ASP A 228 -8.18 13.25 8.74
C ASP A 228 -6.75 12.98 8.24
N ALA A 229 -6.59 12.10 7.24
CA ALA A 229 -5.28 11.76 6.71
C ALA A 229 -5.31 11.25 5.28
N ALA A 230 -4.15 11.25 4.60
CA ALA A 230 -3.92 10.57 3.35
C ALA A 230 -2.64 9.70 3.40
N LEU A 231 -2.73 8.45 2.94
CA LEU A 231 -1.59 7.53 2.86
C LEU A 231 -1.00 7.52 1.45
N LEU A 232 0.15 8.15 1.26
CA LEU A 232 0.79 8.33 -0.04
C LEU A 232 1.80 7.21 -0.31
N THR A 233 1.57 6.44 -1.37
CA THR A 233 2.37 5.24 -1.70
C THR A 233 3.37 5.43 -2.83
N SER A 234 3.29 6.54 -3.57
CA SER A 234 4.23 6.85 -4.65
C SER A 234 4.27 8.35 -4.95
N ALA A 235 5.34 8.82 -5.59
CA ALA A 235 5.43 10.19 -6.09
C ALA A 235 4.28 10.55 -7.06
N SER A 236 3.80 9.62 -7.89
CA SER A 236 2.64 9.87 -8.77
C SER A 236 1.37 10.14 -7.97
N THR A 237 1.07 9.37 -6.92
CA THR A 237 -0.10 9.64 -6.06
C THR A 237 -0.03 10.99 -5.37
N VAL A 238 1.17 11.48 -5.05
CA VAL A 238 1.38 12.82 -4.47
C VAL A 238 1.02 13.91 -5.49
N ARG A 239 1.50 13.78 -6.74
CA ARG A 239 1.22 14.73 -7.82
C ARG A 239 -0.27 14.83 -8.12
N GLU A 240 -0.93 13.68 -8.26
CA GLU A 240 -2.36 13.66 -8.57
C GLU A 240 -3.22 14.12 -7.40
N LEU A 241 -2.81 13.85 -6.15
CA LEU A 241 -3.47 14.44 -4.98
C LEU A 241 -3.34 15.96 -4.99
N ALA A 242 -2.15 16.51 -5.25
CA ALA A 242 -1.94 17.95 -5.34
C ALA A 242 -2.74 18.58 -6.48
N ALA A 243 -2.82 17.92 -7.64
CA ALA A 243 -3.53 18.41 -8.81
C ALA A 243 -5.05 18.45 -8.62
N HIS A 244 -5.62 17.41 -8.00
CA HIS A 244 -7.08 17.27 -7.86
C HIS A 244 -7.64 17.85 -6.56
N LEU A 245 -6.93 17.68 -5.45
CA LEU A 245 -7.40 18.04 -4.11
C LEU A 245 -6.68 19.26 -3.54
N GLY A 246 -5.48 19.58 -4.03
CA GLY A 246 -4.68 20.71 -3.57
C GLY A 246 -3.99 20.45 -2.22
N THR A 247 -3.63 21.53 -1.53
CA THR A 247 -3.01 21.48 -0.21
C THR A 247 -3.99 20.88 0.81
N PRO A 248 -3.54 19.98 1.71
CA PRO A 248 -4.38 19.50 2.81
C PRO A 248 -4.81 20.65 3.72
N PRO A 249 -6.08 20.70 4.17
CA PRO A 249 -6.49 21.65 5.20
C PRO A 249 -5.75 21.44 6.52
N ALA A 250 -5.88 22.42 7.42
CA ALA A 250 -5.37 22.31 8.77
C ALA A 250 -5.96 21.07 9.48
N GLY A 251 -5.10 20.22 10.01
CA GLY A 251 -5.48 18.98 10.69
C GLY A 251 -5.42 17.71 9.82
N THR A 252 -5.42 17.83 8.49
CA THR A 252 -5.28 16.66 7.60
C THR A 252 -3.81 16.24 7.48
N LEU A 253 -3.49 15.02 7.89
CA LEU A 253 -2.12 14.50 7.93
C LEU A 253 -1.73 13.77 6.63
N LEU A 254 -0.61 14.14 6.01
CA LEU A 254 -0.03 13.35 4.92
C LEU A 254 1.04 12.40 5.45
N VAL A 255 0.86 11.11 5.21
CA VAL A 255 1.82 10.07 5.61
C VAL A 255 2.38 9.39 4.37
N CYS A 256 3.70 9.41 4.22
CA CYS A 256 4.38 8.88 3.04
C CYS A 256 4.97 7.50 3.32
N ILE A 257 4.89 6.60 2.33
CA ILE A 257 5.42 5.23 2.47
C ILE A 257 6.95 5.19 2.60
N GLY A 258 7.64 6.22 2.11
CA GLY A 258 9.09 6.26 2.11
C GLY A 258 9.68 7.61 1.66
N PRO A 259 11.03 7.72 1.68
CA PRO A 259 11.72 8.99 1.50
C PRO A 259 11.49 9.66 0.14
N SER A 260 11.40 8.89 -0.96
CA SER A 260 11.17 9.42 -2.30
C SER A 260 9.78 10.05 -2.44
N THR A 261 8.75 9.40 -1.91
CA THR A 261 7.38 9.94 -1.86
C THR A 261 7.32 11.21 -1.01
N ALA A 262 8.01 11.23 0.15
CA ALA A 262 8.08 12.41 1.00
C ALA A 262 8.85 13.57 0.35
N ALA A 263 9.91 13.28 -0.40
CA ALA A 263 10.65 14.29 -1.16
C ALA A 263 9.76 14.95 -2.23
N GLU A 264 8.93 14.17 -2.92
CA GLU A 264 7.98 14.71 -3.90
C GLU A 264 6.91 15.59 -3.23
N ALA A 265 6.35 15.16 -2.09
CA ALA A 265 5.37 15.95 -1.35
C ALA A 265 5.94 17.31 -0.94
N ARG A 266 7.17 17.32 -0.40
CA ARG A 266 7.87 18.55 -0.02
C ARG A 266 8.18 19.43 -1.22
N ARG A 267 8.57 18.86 -2.37
CA ARG A 267 8.81 19.60 -3.62
C ARG A 267 7.57 20.36 -4.08
N LEU A 268 6.39 19.79 -3.86
CA LEU A 268 5.09 20.42 -4.17
C LEU A 268 4.56 21.33 -3.05
N GLY A 269 5.34 21.56 -1.99
CA GLY A 269 4.93 22.41 -0.86
C GLY A 269 3.89 21.75 0.06
N LEU A 270 3.71 20.43 0.00
CA LEU A 270 2.79 19.70 0.86
C LEU A 270 3.46 19.33 2.20
N PRO A 271 2.79 19.58 3.35
CA PRO A 271 3.32 19.21 4.65
C PRO A 271 3.26 17.70 4.86
N VAL A 272 4.42 17.08 5.10
CA VAL A 272 4.52 15.64 5.41
C VAL A 272 4.53 15.46 6.93
N ALA A 273 3.49 14.84 7.46
CA ALA A 273 3.34 14.58 8.90
C ALA A 273 4.25 13.44 9.37
N ALA A 274 4.36 12.37 8.57
CA ALA A 274 5.26 11.26 8.87
C ALA A 274 5.72 10.50 7.61
N VAL A 275 6.82 9.78 7.77
CA VAL A 275 7.34 8.83 6.78
C VAL A 275 7.42 7.47 7.45
N ALA A 276 6.86 6.44 6.82
CA ALA A 276 6.89 5.09 7.37
C ALA A 276 8.34 4.56 7.47
N ALA A 277 8.67 3.94 8.60
CA ALA A 277 9.97 3.29 8.79
C ALA A 277 10.11 2.05 7.89
N GLU A 278 9.00 1.34 7.69
CA GLU A 278 8.87 0.22 6.78
C GLU A 278 7.96 0.59 5.61
N GLN A 279 8.39 0.27 4.38
CA GLN A 279 7.63 0.57 3.16
C GLN A 279 6.48 -0.44 2.94
N THR A 280 5.61 -0.57 3.94
CA THR A 280 4.47 -1.49 3.97
C THR A 280 3.20 -0.72 4.34
N MET A 281 2.02 -1.30 4.07
CA MET A 281 0.76 -0.69 4.52
C MET A 281 0.67 -0.63 6.05
N GLN A 282 1.19 -1.64 6.74
CA GLN A 282 1.26 -1.63 8.20
C GLN A 282 2.20 -0.53 8.70
N GLY A 283 3.35 -0.33 8.04
CA GLY A 283 4.27 0.76 8.34
C GLY A 283 3.61 2.14 8.19
N LEU A 284 2.81 2.34 7.14
CA LEU A 284 2.00 3.56 6.94
C LEU A 284 0.98 3.78 8.06
N VAL A 285 0.23 2.74 8.45
CA VAL A 285 -0.77 2.81 9.52
C VAL A 285 -0.11 3.11 10.88
N THR A 286 1.01 2.46 11.17
CA THR A 286 1.82 2.74 12.38
C THR A 286 2.31 4.19 12.39
N ALA A 287 2.87 4.67 11.27
CA ALA A 287 3.35 6.04 11.15
C ALA A 287 2.23 7.08 11.32
N LEU A 288 1.03 6.79 10.80
CA LEU A 288 -0.15 7.63 11.03
C LEU A 288 -0.54 7.69 12.52
N GLY A 289 -0.55 6.54 13.20
CA GLY A 289 -0.83 6.48 14.64
C GLY A 289 0.15 7.32 15.47
N THR A 290 1.44 7.25 15.16
CA THR A 290 2.47 8.08 15.81
C THR A 290 2.25 9.56 15.51
N ALA A 291 2.04 9.93 14.26
CA ALA A 291 1.82 11.32 13.85
C ALA A 291 0.61 11.94 14.54
N LEU A 292 -0.49 11.18 14.65
CA LEU A 292 -1.71 11.62 15.32
C LEU A 292 -1.50 11.85 16.82
N ALA A 293 -0.75 10.97 17.49
CA ALA A 293 -0.43 11.12 18.90
C ALA A 293 0.38 12.40 19.16
N THR A 294 1.35 12.71 18.29
CA THR A 294 2.13 13.95 18.35
C THR A 294 1.25 15.18 18.12
N ALA A 295 0.43 15.17 17.07
CA ALA A 295 -0.46 16.31 16.77
C ALA A 295 -1.46 16.60 17.91
N ARG A 296 -1.97 15.57 18.59
CA ARG A 296 -2.85 15.71 19.76
C ARG A 296 -2.12 16.27 20.98
N HIS A 297 -0.84 15.94 21.15
CA HIS A 297 -0.02 16.48 22.24
C HIS A 297 0.26 17.97 22.03
N ASP A 298 0.62 18.37 20.81
CA ASP A 298 0.93 19.76 20.46
C ASP A 298 -0.31 20.68 20.49
N SER A 299 -1.52 20.10 20.43
CA SER A 299 -2.80 20.84 20.46
C SER A 299 -3.39 20.98 21.87
N ALA A 300 -2.77 20.40 22.90
CA ALA A 300 -3.25 20.52 24.28
C ALA A 300 -2.92 21.91 24.86
N PRO A 301 -3.88 22.66 25.43
CA PRO A 301 -3.60 23.97 26.00
C PRO A 301 -2.67 23.85 27.22
N ASP A 302 -1.58 24.62 27.21
CA ASP A 302 -0.70 24.81 28.36
C ASP A 302 -1.54 25.33 29.52
N THR A 303 -1.67 24.54 30.59
CA THR A 303 -2.49 24.93 31.75
C THR A 303 -1.68 25.94 32.55
N PRO A 304 -2.11 27.21 32.67
CA PRO A 304 -1.35 28.19 33.42
C PRO A 304 -1.31 27.77 34.89
N ALA A 305 -0.11 27.72 35.46
CA ALA A 305 0.11 27.42 36.87
C ALA A 305 -0.71 28.40 37.73
N PRO A 306 -1.36 27.93 38.82
CA PRO A 306 -2.10 28.81 39.70
C PRO A 306 -1.14 29.81 40.34
N SER A 307 -1.37 31.09 40.03
CA SER A 307 -0.69 32.24 40.63
C SER A 307 -0.99 32.29 42.13
N SER A 308 0.08 32.20 42.92
CA SER A 308 0.06 32.36 44.37
C SER A 308 -0.30 33.80 44.73
N GLU A 309 -1.54 34.05 45.17
CA GLU A 309 -1.87 35.27 45.92
C GLU A 309 -1.49 35.07 47.40
N GLU A 310 -0.62 35.94 47.89
CA GLU A 310 -0.28 36.12 49.31
C GLU A 310 -1.47 36.72 50.10
N PRO A 311 -1.71 36.31 51.35
CA PRO A 311 -2.66 36.99 52.21
C PRO A 311 -1.97 38.12 53.01
N VAL A 312 -2.68 39.25 53.08
CA VAL A 312 -2.45 40.42 53.95
C VAL A 312 -2.81 40.11 55.39
#